data_AF-A0A366QIW2-F1
#
_entry.id   AF-A0A366QIW2-F1
#
_cell.length_a   1.000
_cell.length_b   1.000
_cell.length_c   1.000
_cell.angle_alpha   90.00
_cell.angle_beta   90.00
_cell.angle_gamma   90.00
#
_symmetry.space_group_name_H-M   'P 1'
#
loop_
_entity.id
_entity.type
_entity.pdbx_description
1 polymer ?
#
loop_
_entity_poly.entity_id
_entity_poly.type
_entity_poly.pdbx_seq_one_letter_code
_entity_poly.pdbx_strand_id
1 'polypeptide(L)'
;MNNSLVWTEDYAEECDSGVVVLNKGRIDTLVGLLHVAWQNTHDVREEVTYRLGHGDKESWWLGLELGGSRYEFEKHYGSILGWGKEEGKVSSFVISHTDEKDKLLWYNGSLLKNKIVDPEGYEVPEYWMTDGKWHKGRTKGDMSCMDESEVLKLSDKEQHVLRESIDIAKKVDEALKGR
;
A
#
# COMPACT_ATOMS: atom_id res chain seq x y z
N MET A 1 0.32 23.29 -0.22
CA MET A 1 1.51 22.91 0.56
C MET A 1 1.18 22.64 2.04
N ASN A 2 0.32 23.42 2.70
CA ASN A 2 -0.02 23.18 4.13
C ASN A 2 -0.78 21.88 4.44
N ASN A 3 -1.21 21.11 3.43
CA ASN A 3 -1.94 19.86 3.61
C ASN A 3 -1.03 18.62 3.52
N SER A 4 0.21 18.74 3.07
CA SER A 4 1.08 17.57 2.95
C SER A 4 1.88 17.38 4.22
N LEU A 5 1.57 16.30 4.94
CA LEU A 5 2.26 15.97 6.18
C LEU A 5 3.71 15.56 5.94
N VAL A 6 4.09 15.09 4.75
CA VAL A 6 5.51 14.89 4.40
C VAL A 6 6.28 16.23 4.40
N TRP A 7 5.64 17.32 3.98
CA TRP A 7 6.29 18.64 3.93
C TRP A 7 6.17 19.43 5.23
N THR A 8 5.13 19.20 6.03
CA THR A 8 4.88 19.95 7.28
C THR A 8 5.30 19.21 8.54
N GLU A 9 5.43 17.88 8.47
CA GLU A 9 5.73 16.99 9.60
C GLU A 9 6.73 15.89 9.16
N ASP A 10 7.06 14.96 10.06
CA ASP A 10 7.85 13.75 9.74
C ASP A 10 6.90 12.55 9.54
N TYR A 11 6.08 12.63 8.49
CA TYR A 11 5.05 11.65 8.16
C TYR A 11 5.37 10.95 6.84
N ALA A 12 5.14 9.63 6.74
CA ALA A 12 5.47 8.88 5.52
C ALA A 12 4.28 8.20 4.86
N GLU A 13 3.15 8.11 5.55
CA GLU A 13 1.96 7.40 5.12
C GLU A 13 0.99 8.35 4.38
N GLU A 14 1.52 9.39 3.71
CA GLU A 14 0.71 10.43 3.06
C GLU A 14 -0.15 9.89 1.91
N CYS A 15 0.29 8.85 1.25
CA CYS A 15 -0.43 8.23 0.15
C CYS A 15 -0.23 6.72 0.23
N ASP A 16 -1.30 5.95 0.07
CA ASP A 16 -1.16 4.53 -0.23
C ASP A 16 -0.96 4.32 -1.73
N SER A 17 -0.14 3.33 -2.08
CA SER A 17 0.16 3.01 -3.48
C SER A 17 -0.76 1.91 -4.03
N GLY A 18 -1.99 1.80 -3.49
CA GLY A 18 -2.87 0.68 -3.79
C GLY A 18 -3.52 0.72 -5.14
N VAL A 19 -4.07 1.89 -5.50
CA VAL A 19 -4.80 2.08 -6.75
C VAL A 19 -4.39 3.40 -7.37
N VAL A 20 -3.98 3.36 -8.65
CA VAL A 20 -3.69 4.56 -9.44
C VAL A 20 -4.54 4.52 -10.70
N VAL A 21 -5.40 5.52 -10.89
CA VAL A 21 -6.29 5.63 -12.05
C VAL A 21 -5.79 6.73 -12.99
N LEU A 22 -5.52 6.36 -14.25
CA LEU A 22 -4.97 7.27 -15.25
C LEU A 22 -5.80 7.24 -16.53
N ASN A 23 -6.32 8.40 -16.93
CA ASN A 23 -7.03 8.57 -18.19
C ASN A 23 -6.05 8.78 -19.35
N LYS A 24 -5.67 7.68 -20.02
CA LYS A 24 -4.74 7.71 -21.17
C LYS A 24 -5.25 8.48 -22.39
N GLY A 25 -6.54 8.83 -22.43
CA GLY A 25 -7.11 9.67 -23.49
C GLY A 25 -6.68 11.13 -23.38
N ARG A 26 -6.17 11.57 -22.22
CA ARG A 26 -5.59 12.90 -22.06
C ARG A 26 -4.12 12.90 -22.47
N ILE A 27 -3.72 13.88 -23.28
CA ILE A 27 -2.38 13.96 -23.84
C ILE A 27 -1.33 14.12 -22.74
N ASP A 28 -1.57 14.97 -21.74
CA ASP A 28 -0.67 15.18 -20.61
C ASP A 28 -0.42 13.85 -19.87
N THR A 29 -1.49 13.14 -19.50
CA THR A 29 -1.40 11.83 -18.84
C THR A 29 -0.67 10.79 -19.68
N LEU A 30 -0.94 10.74 -20.99
CA LEU A 30 -0.28 9.80 -21.90
C LEU A 30 1.23 10.09 -22.01
N VAL A 31 1.62 11.37 -22.14
CA VAL A 31 3.02 11.78 -22.18
C VAL A 31 3.73 11.45 -20.87
N GLY A 32 3.08 11.72 -19.73
CA GLY A 32 3.61 11.32 -18.42
C GLY A 32 3.85 9.81 -18.35
N LEU A 33 2.88 8.99 -18.76
CA LEU A 33 3.01 7.53 -18.81
C LEU A 33 4.14 7.04 -19.73
N LEU A 34 4.34 7.67 -20.89
CA LEU A 34 5.46 7.35 -21.78
C LEU A 34 6.81 7.70 -21.11
N HIS A 35 6.85 8.79 -20.36
CA HIS A 35 8.04 9.16 -19.57
C HIS A 35 8.34 8.14 -18.47
N VAL A 36 7.31 7.69 -17.74
CA VAL A 36 7.43 6.59 -16.75
C VAL A 36 7.99 5.34 -17.43
N ALA A 37 7.43 4.94 -18.58
CA ALA A 37 7.89 3.77 -19.31
C ALA A 37 9.35 3.89 -19.74
N TRP A 38 9.76 5.05 -20.26
CA TRP A 38 11.14 5.32 -20.64
C TRP A 38 12.11 5.22 -19.44
N GLN A 39 11.76 5.81 -18.28
CA GLN A 39 12.56 5.71 -17.06
C GLN A 39 12.77 4.27 -16.57
N ASN A 40 11.87 3.35 -16.94
CA ASN A 40 11.89 1.94 -16.55
C ASN A 40 12.43 1.00 -17.64
N THR A 41 12.85 1.53 -18.80
CA THR A 41 13.65 0.75 -19.75
C THR A 41 14.95 0.31 -19.09
N HIS A 42 15.45 -0.88 -19.45
CA HIS A 42 16.57 -1.52 -18.74
C HIS A 42 17.75 -0.58 -18.49
N ASP A 43 18.30 0.01 -19.55
CA ASP A 43 19.53 0.82 -19.43
C ASP A 43 19.30 2.09 -18.59
N VAL A 44 18.18 2.79 -18.82
CA VAL A 44 17.84 3.99 -18.03
C VAL A 44 17.58 3.63 -16.57
N ARG A 45 16.92 2.50 -16.32
CA ARG A 45 16.59 2.04 -14.97
C ARG A 45 17.86 1.73 -14.17
N GLU A 46 18.76 0.93 -14.73
CA GLU A 46 19.96 0.44 -14.04
C GLU A 46 21.06 1.51 -13.92
N GLU A 47 21.13 2.45 -14.87
CA GLU A 47 22.17 3.49 -14.90
C GLU A 47 21.75 4.79 -14.23
N VAL A 48 20.45 5.10 -14.19
CA VAL A 48 19.92 6.39 -13.72
C VAL A 48 18.86 6.21 -12.65
N THR A 49 17.68 5.69 -12.99
CA THR A 49 16.49 5.74 -12.12
C THR A 49 16.73 5.09 -10.76
N TYR A 50 17.35 3.90 -10.72
CA TYR A 50 17.58 3.17 -9.48
C TYR A 50 18.85 3.63 -8.74
N ARG A 51 19.72 4.42 -9.39
CA ARG A 51 20.92 4.99 -8.76
C ARG A 51 20.65 6.33 -8.10
N LEU A 52 19.75 7.12 -8.68
CA LEU A 52 19.45 8.48 -8.23
C LEU A 52 18.18 8.57 -7.38
N GLY A 53 17.30 7.58 -7.45
CA GLY A 53 16.03 7.57 -6.71
C GLY A 53 15.75 6.24 -6.03
N HIS A 54 14.50 6.09 -5.58
CA HIS A 54 13.98 4.92 -4.87
C HIS A 54 13.32 3.89 -5.80
N GLY A 55 13.51 4.05 -7.11
CA GLY A 55 13.15 3.08 -8.13
C GLY A 55 11.80 3.31 -8.80
N ASP A 56 11.14 2.21 -9.15
CA ASP A 56 9.92 2.21 -9.97
C ASP A 56 8.79 3.04 -9.36
N LYS A 57 8.55 2.98 -8.06
CA LYS A 57 7.48 3.76 -7.39
C LYS A 57 7.65 5.26 -7.55
N GLU A 58 8.87 5.76 -7.43
CA GLU A 58 9.16 7.20 -7.59
C GLU A 58 9.05 7.62 -9.06
N SER A 59 9.46 6.76 -9.98
CA SER A 59 9.39 7.02 -11.42
C SER A 59 7.98 7.31 -11.92
N TRP A 60 6.94 6.73 -11.30
CA TRP A 60 5.53 7.01 -11.61
C TRP A 60 5.19 8.48 -11.39
N TRP A 61 5.44 8.99 -10.18
CA TRP A 61 5.14 10.38 -9.82
C TRP A 61 6.03 11.36 -10.57
N LEU A 62 7.31 11.04 -10.68
CA LEU A 62 8.27 11.88 -11.39
C LEU A 62 7.91 11.99 -12.88
N GLY A 63 7.52 10.90 -13.54
CA GLY A 63 7.10 10.92 -14.94
C GLY A 63 5.82 11.74 -15.16
N LEU A 64 4.84 11.65 -14.26
CA LEU A 64 3.63 12.47 -14.31
C LEU A 64 3.94 13.96 -14.10
N GLU A 65 4.78 14.29 -13.12
CA GLU A 65 5.18 15.67 -12.81
C GLU A 65 5.98 16.30 -13.96
N LEU A 66 7.01 15.61 -14.47
CA LEU A 66 7.80 16.07 -15.62
C LEU A 66 6.99 16.15 -16.91
N GLY A 67 5.97 15.30 -17.05
CA GLY A 67 5.00 15.35 -18.14
C GLY A 67 3.95 16.46 -17.99
N GLY A 68 3.95 17.21 -16.88
CA GLY A 68 2.96 18.25 -16.59
C GLY A 68 1.54 17.69 -16.38
N SER A 69 1.43 16.40 -16.05
CA SER A 69 0.15 15.75 -15.78
C SER A 69 -0.42 16.24 -14.45
N ARG A 70 -1.69 16.64 -14.47
CA ARG A 70 -2.41 16.91 -13.21
C ARG A 70 -2.85 15.59 -12.58
N TYR A 71 -2.57 15.43 -11.31
CA TYR A 71 -3.05 14.34 -10.47
C TYR A 71 -3.52 14.88 -9.12
N GLU A 72 -4.33 14.10 -8.43
CA GLU A 72 -4.81 14.38 -7.08
C GLU A 72 -4.59 13.12 -6.26
N PHE A 73 -4.24 13.29 -4.99
CA PHE A 73 -4.24 12.18 -4.04
C PHE A 73 -5.65 11.92 -3.55
N GLU A 74 -5.85 10.71 -3.05
CA GLU A 74 -7.09 10.35 -2.40
C GLU A 74 -7.33 11.21 -1.14
N LYS A 75 -8.57 11.23 -0.64
CA LYS A 75 -8.99 12.14 0.42
C LYS A 75 -8.30 11.84 1.75
N HIS A 76 -8.04 10.56 1.99
CA HIS A 76 -7.48 10.03 3.22
C HIS A 76 -5.98 9.83 3.08
N TYR A 77 -5.28 9.88 4.21
CA TYR A 77 -3.94 9.35 4.29
C TYR A 77 -4.00 7.82 4.32
N GLY A 78 -2.85 7.17 4.08
CA GLY A 78 -2.77 5.71 4.01
C GLY A 78 -3.45 5.05 5.21
N SER A 79 -4.46 4.23 4.94
CA SER A 79 -5.24 3.55 5.99
C SER A 79 -4.53 2.28 6.47
N ILE A 80 -4.95 1.70 7.59
CA ILE A 80 -4.38 0.43 8.08
C ILE A 80 -5.41 -0.70 8.07
N LEU A 81 -4.96 -1.91 7.73
CA LEU A 81 -5.68 -3.17 7.95
C LEU A 81 -4.75 -4.09 8.73
N GLY A 82 -5.21 -4.69 9.82
CA GLY A 82 -4.30 -5.42 10.71
C GLY A 82 -4.97 -6.33 11.73
N TRP A 83 -4.17 -6.65 12.74
CA TRP A 83 -4.47 -7.62 13.79
C TRP A 83 -4.52 -6.94 15.16
N GLY A 84 -5.39 -7.48 16.03
CA GLY A 84 -5.51 -7.04 17.41
C GLY A 84 -6.32 -5.74 17.57
N LYS A 85 -7.20 -5.74 18.58
CA LYS A 85 -7.87 -4.56 19.14
C LYS A 85 -7.38 -4.38 20.58
N GLU A 86 -6.08 -4.33 20.79
CA GLU A 86 -5.59 -3.89 22.10
C GLU A 86 -5.89 -2.39 22.19
N GLU A 87 -6.58 -1.92 23.22
CA GLU A 87 -6.65 -0.49 23.56
C GLU A 87 -7.20 0.47 22.49
N GLY A 88 -7.91 -0.02 21.47
CA GLY A 88 -8.44 0.82 20.40
C GLY A 88 -7.43 1.18 19.30
N LYS A 89 -6.29 0.49 19.24
CA LYS A 89 -5.33 0.55 18.11
C LYS A 89 -5.51 -0.65 17.17
N VAL A 90 -5.12 -0.45 15.91
CA VAL A 90 -4.92 -1.52 14.92
C VAL A 90 -3.43 -1.60 14.60
N SER A 91 -2.85 -2.81 14.57
CA SER A 91 -1.43 -3.02 14.32
C SER A 91 -1.21 -3.87 13.07
N SER A 92 -0.26 -3.47 12.22
CA SER A 92 -0.02 -4.14 10.94
C SER A 92 1.37 -3.92 10.36
N PHE A 93 1.69 -4.75 9.37
CA PHE A 93 2.79 -4.55 8.41
C PHE A 93 2.31 -3.94 7.09
N VAL A 94 0.99 -3.75 6.94
CA VAL A 94 0.36 -3.39 5.68
C VAL A 94 -0.33 -2.03 5.75
N ILE A 95 -0.41 -1.39 4.59
CA ILE A 95 -1.21 -0.19 4.32
C ILE A 95 -2.41 -0.63 3.46
N SER A 96 -3.53 0.04 3.67
CA SER A 96 -4.79 -0.20 2.97
C SER A 96 -5.33 1.08 2.34
N HIS A 97 -6.22 0.88 1.37
CA HIS A 97 -6.86 1.90 0.57
C HIS A 97 -8.39 1.80 0.71
N THR A 98 -9.07 2.95 0.71
CA THR A 98 -10.54 3.01 0.72
C THR A 98 -11.10 3.44 -0.64
N ASP A 99 -12.34 3.05 -0.94
CA ASP A 99 -13.08 3.52 -2.12
C ASP A 99 -13.72 4.90 -1.89
N GLU A 100 -14.46 5.41 -2.89
CA GLU A 100 -15.11 6.72 -2.81
C GLU A 100 -16.24 6.82 -1.76
N LYS A 101 -16.58 5.71 -1.10
CA LYS A 101 -17.60 5.62 -0.04
C LYS A 101 -16.97 5.28 1.31
N ASP A 102 -15.68 5.52 1.44
CA ASP A 102 -14.89 5.25 2.64
C ASP A 102 -15.01 3.77 3.07
N LYS A 103 -15.04 2.84 2.09
CA LYS A 103 -15.00 1.39 2.34
C LYS A 103 -13.65 0.81 1.95
N LEU A 104 -13.14 -0.13 2.75
CA LEU A 104 -11.92 -0.84 2.44
C LEU A 104 -12.01 -1.49 1.05
N LEU A 105 -11.10 -1.10 0.15
CA LEU A 105 -11.04 -1.60 -1.22
C LEU A 105 -9.89 -2.60 -1.42
N TRP A 106 -8.73 -2.31 -0.85
CA TRP A 106 -7.50 -3.06 -1.08
C TRP A 106 -6.50 -2.87 0.08
N TYR A 107 -5.56 -3.82 0.22
CA TYR A 107 -4.39 -3.66 1.09
C TYR A 107 -3.13 -4.31 0.50
N ASN A 108 -1.96 -3.78 0.86
CA ASN A 108 -0.67 -4.29 0.38
C ASN A 108 -0.22 -5.52 1.20
N GLY A 109 0.91 -6.13 0.83
CA GLY A 109 1.50 -7.18 1.67
C GLY A 109 1.00 -8.61 1.47
N SER A 110 0.00 -8.87 0.61
CA SER A 110 -0.51 -10.23 0.28
C SER A 110 -1.20 -10.93 1.48
N LEU A 111 -1.37 -12.25 1.40
CA LEU A 111 -2.05 -13.10 2.39
C LEU A 111 -1.17 -13.50 3.58
N LEU A 112 0.15 -13.26 3.51
CA LEU A 112 1.09 -13.52 4.60
C LEU A 112 1.05 -12.38 5.61
N LYS A 113 1.09 -12.71 6.90
CA LYS A 113 1.13 -11.74 7.99
C LYS A 113 2.42 -10.94 7.98
N ASN A 114 3.57 -11.63 7.94
CA ASN A 114 4.87 -10.99 7.90
C ASN A 114 5.85 -11.79 7.05
N LYS A 115 6.05 -11.36 5.80
CA LYS A 115 6.93 -12.04 4.84
C LYS A 115 8.41 -12.07 5.22
N ILE A 116 8.85 -11.18 6.11
CA ILE A 116 10.27 -11.05 6.49
C ILE A 116 10.60 -11.99 7.64
N VAL A 117 9.74 -12.02 8.66
CA VAL A 117 9.98 -12.77 9.89
C VAL A 117 9.39 -14.17 9.81
N ASP A 118 8.23 -14.33 9.17
CA ASP A 118 7.53 -15.60 9.03
C ASP A 118 6.99 -15.77 7.60
N PRO A 119 7.85 -16.23 6.66
CA PRO A 119 7.50 -16.31 5.24
C PRO A 119 6.40 -17.33 4.93
N GLU A 120 6.00 -18.17 5.90
CA GLU A 120 4.90 -19.14 5.77
C GLU A 120 3.71 -18.81 6.70
N GLY A 121 3.81 -17.72 7.44
CA GLY A 121 2.82 -17.25 8.41
C GLY A 121 1.63 -16.59 7.74
N TYR A 122 0.57 -17.37 7.51
CA TYR A 122 -0.72 -16.86 7.04
C TYR A 122 -1.64 -16.50 8.20
N GLU A 123 -2.25 -15.32 8.16
CA GLU A 123 -3.26 -14.92 9.14
C GLU A 123 -4.24 -13.92 8.52
N VAL A 124 -5.53 -14.08 8.82
CA VAL A 124 -6.56 -13.15 8.35
C VAL A 124 -6.55 -11.92 9.24
N PRO A 125 -6.36 -10.70 8.70
CA PRO A 125 -6.55 -9.48 9.46
C PRO A 125 -8.02 -9.32 9.83
N GLU A 126 -8.30 -8.60 10.91
CA GLU A 126 -9.66 -8.53 11.48
C GLU A 126 -10.19 -7.09 11.53
N TYR A 127 -9.29 -6.11 11.66
CA TYR A 127 -9.65 -4.74 11.94
C TYR A 127 -8.94 -3.78 11.01
N TRP A 128 -9.58 -2.66 10.71
CA TRP A 128 -9.01 -1.59 9.91
C TRP A 128 -9.39 -0.22 10.48
N MET A 129 -8.63 0.78 10.10
CA MET A 129 -8.80 2.16 10.56
C MET A 129 -8.31 3.12 9.46
N THR A 130 -8.99 4.25 9.35
CA THR A 130 -8.70 5.36 8.43
C THR A 130 -8.64 6.66 9.22
N ASP A 131 -7.86 7.64 8.75
CA ASP A 131 -7.67 8.96 9.38
C ASP A 131 -7.19 8.93 10.85
N GLY A 132 -6.63 7.80 11.28
CA GLY A 132 -5.99 7.70 12.58
C GLY A 132 -4.53 8.16 12.53
N LYS A 133 -3.90 8.20 13.71
CA LYS A 133 -2.51 8.59 13.85
C LYS A 133 -1.60 7.37 13.73
N TRP A 134 -0.62 7.46 12.83
CA TRP A 134 0.37 6.39 12.63
C TRP A 134 1.47 6.41 13.68
N HIS A 135 1.84 5.22 14.13
CA HIS A 135 2.98 4.95 15.01
C HIS A 135 3.85 3.89 14.36
N LYS A 136 5.02 4.28 13.86
CA LYS A 136 5.92 3.37 13.17
C LYS A 136 6.58 2.37 14.11
N GLY A 137 6.68 1.12 13.65
CA GLY A 137 7.55 0.11 14.24
C GLY A 137 9.01 0.56 14.22
N ARG A 138 9.80 0.11 15.21
CA ARG A 138 11.23 0.50 15.33
C ARG A 138 12.11 -0.13 14.25
N THR A 139 11.76 -1.35 13.83
CA THR A 139 12.48 -2.11 12.82
C THR A 139 11.51 -2.64 11.75
N LYS A 140 12.04 -3.15 10.65
CA LYS A 140 11.23 -3.80 9.59
C LYS A 140 10.48 -5.06 10.07
N GLY A 141 10.87 -5.63 11.21
CA GLY A 141 10.20 -6.77 11.83
C GLY A 141 9.07 -6.39 12.79
N ASP A 142 8.98 -5.11 13.15
CA ASP A 142 7.98 -4.60 14.09
C ASP A 142 6.76 -4.06 13.35
N MET A 143 5.56 -4.37 13.85
CA MET A 143 4.34 -3.78 13.31
C MET A 143 4.32 -2.27 13.56
N SER A 144 3.74 -1.55 12.61
CA SER A 144 3.28 -0.17 12.83
C SER A 144 1.83 -0.21 13.29
N CYS A 145 1.40 0.82 14.01
CA CYS A 145 0.06 0.90 14.57
C CYS A 145 -0.65 2.17 14.12
N MET A 146 -1.98 2.13 14.14
CA MET A 146 -2.82 3.32 14.04
C MET A 146 -3.79 3.38 15.22
N ASP A 147 -3.97 4.56 15.80
CA ASP A 147 -4.95 4.85 16.85
C ASP A 147 -5.63 6.21 16.63
N GLU A 148 -6.32 6.73 17.65
CA GLU A 148 -7.00 8.03 17.64
C GLU A 148 -8.17 8.15 16.63
N SER A 149 -8.61 7.04 16.01
CA SER A 149 -9.79 6.98 15.12
C SER A 149 -10.65 5.72 15.39
N GLU A 150 -11.74 5.56 14.64
CA GLU A 150 -12.68 4.44 14.80
C GLU A 150 -12.06 3.12 14.33
N VAL A 151 -12.07 2.11 15.21
CA VAL A 151 -11.69 0.74 14.85
C VAL A 151 -12.87 0.05 14.18
N LEU A 152 -12.73 -0.24 12.88
CA LEU A 152 -13.72 -0.95 12.09
C LEU A 152 -13.35 -2.42 11.99
N LYS A 153 -14.34 -3.30 12.09
CA LYS A 153 -14.13 -4.75 11.93
C LYS A 153 -14.46 -5.16 10.49
N LEU A 154 -13.63 -6.00 9.90
CA LEU A 154 -13.99 -6.69 8.66
C LEU A 154 -15.28 -7.48 8.85
N SER A 155 -16.16 -7.43 7.87
CA SER A 155 -17.36 -8.25 7.85
C SER A 155 -17.03 -9.74 7.80
N ASP A 156 -17.97 -10.57 8.25
CA ASP A 156 -17.81 -12.03 8.20
C ASP A 156 -17.57 -12.53 6.77
N LYS A 157 -18.15 -11.85 5.78
CA LYS A 157 -17.96 -12.15 4.36
C LYS A 157 -16.54 -11.84 3.90
N GLU A 158 -16.00 -10.67 4.22
CA GLU A 158 -14.63 -10.29 3.85
C GLU A 158 -13.62 -11.23 4.49
N GLN A 159 -13.77 -11.50 5.80
CA GLN A 159 -12.90 -12.44 6.49
C GLN A 159 -13.01 -13.85 5.90
N HIS A 160 -14.20 -14.28 5.49
CA HIS A 160 -14.38 -15.59 4.86
C HIS A 160 -13.64 -15.68 3.52
N VAL A 161 -13.74 -14.66 2.66
CA VAL A 161 -13.02 -14.61 1.38
C VAL A 161 -11.50 -14.67 1.60
N LEU A 162 -10.98 -13.96 2.60
CA LEU A 162 -9.56 -14.01 2.93
C LEU A 162 -9.13 -15.38 3.46
N ARG A 163 -9.95 -16.02 4.31
CA ARG A 163 -9.69 -17.39 4.79
C ARG A 163 -9.63 -18.38 3.63
N GLU A 164 -10.60 -18.35 2.72
CA GLU A 164 -10.62 -19.23 1.56
C GLU A 164 -9.41 -19.00 0.64
N SER A 165 -9.03 -17.73 0.43
CA SER A 165 -7.85 -17.37 -0.35
C SER A 165 -6.57 -17.93 0.27
N ILE A 166 -6.43 -17.85 1.60
CA ILE A 166 -5.30 -18.42 2.35
C ILE A 166 -5.28 -19.95 2.24
N ASP A 167 -6.42 -20.61 2.39
CA ASP A 167 -6.49 -22.07 2.32
C ASP A 167 -6.11 -22.60 0.93
N ILE A 168 -6.46 -21.86 -0.13
CA ILE A 168 -6.03 -22.17 -1.49
C ILE A 168 -4.53 -21.91 -1.64
N ALA A 169 -4.02 -20.77 -1.17
CA ALA A 169 -2.59 -20.43 -1.26
C ALA A 169 -1.71 -21.48 -0.58
N LYS A 170 -2.07 -21.95 0.62
CA LYS A 170 -1.37 -23.03 1.34
C LYS A 170 -1.27 -24.31 0.50
N LYS A 171 -2.36 -24.73 -0.13
CA LYS A 171 -2.39 -25.93 -1.00
C LYS A 171 -1.48 -25.77 -2.23
N VAL A 172 -1.43 -24.57 -2.81
CA VAL A 172 -0.55 -24.27 -3.94
C VAL A 172 0.91 -24.34 -3.50
N ASP A 173 1.25 -23.72 -2.37
CA ASP A 173 2.62 -23.73 -1.83
C ASP A 173 3.09 -25.17 -1.54
N GLU A 174 2.25 -26.00 -0.91
CA GLU A 174 2.55 -27.41 -0.67
C GLU A 174 2.81 -28.18 -1.97
N ALA A 175 1.97 -27.98 -2.99
CA ALA A 175 2.13 -28.62 -4.29
C ALA A 175 3.40 -28.19 -5.03
N LEU A 176 3.87 -26.96 -4.81
CA LEU A 176 5.11 -26.44 -5.38
C LEU A 176 6.36 -26.93 -4.62
N LYS A 177 6.29 -27.14 -3.30
CA LYS A 177 7.39 -27.72 -2.50
C LYS A 177 7.67 -29.18 -2.85
N GLY A 178 6.68 -29.91 -3.37
CA GLY A 178 6.80 -31.31 -3.80
C GLY A 178 7.39 -31.53 -5.20
N ARG A 179 7.86 -30.47 -5.88
CA ARG A 179 8.55 -30.52 -7.18
C ARG A 179 10.03 -30.22 -7.02
#